data_AF-A0A6H9XU15-F1
#
_entry.id   AF-A0A6H9XU15-F1
#
_cell.length_a   1.000
_cell.length_b   1.000
_cell.length_c   1.000
_cell.angle_alpha   90.00
_cell.angle_beta   90.00
_cell.angle_gamma   90.00
#
_symmetry.space_group_name_H-M   'P 1'
#
loop_
_entity.id
_entity.type
_entity.pdbx_description
1 polymer ?
#
loop_
_entity_poly.entity_id
_entity_poly.type
_entity_poly.pdbx_seq_one_letter_code
_entity_poly.pdbx_strand_id
1 'polypeptide(L)'
;MPHLRIAVIGAGAAGLYTSDLLMRCSVPLHVDLIDAAPTPLGLDLHYRSPRRTKSTVRVLGNVAVSVDKLRPLYDAVIVADFTHDFAAQFAVSTAVFGPSHRTDYRDVTDYLDEQSVPYTEWLEALDLPTGRSLADWRHTLKIARGVPVCV
;
A
#
# COMPACT_ATOMS: atom_id res chain seq x y z
N MET A 1 12.99 16.36 -0.75
CA MET A 1 12.63 16.06 0.66
C MET A 1 12.47 14.55 0.76
N PRO A 2 12.87 13.90 1.86
CA PRO A 2 12.59 12.47 2.03
C PRO A 2 11.07 12.28 2.01
N HIS A 3 10.60 11.33 1.20
CA HIS A 3 9.21 10.93 1.20
C HIS A 3 8.89 10.26 2.54
N LEU A 4 7.76 10.61 3.18
CA LEU A 4 7.26 9.83 4.31
C LEU A 4 6.98 8.41 3.82
N ARG A 5 7.51 7.41 4.49
CA ARG A 5 7.33 6.00 4.13
C ARG A 5 6.21 5.40 4.97
N ILE A 6 5.16 4.94 4.31
CA ILE A 6 4.00 4.36 4.97
C ILE A 6 3.79 2.95 4.43
N ALA A 7 3.75 1.96 5.32
CA ALA A 7 3.33 0.62 4.96
C ALA A 7 1.82 0.47 5.14
N VAL A 8 1.16 -0.14 4.17
CA VAL A 8 -0.25 -0.55 4.24
C VAL A 8 -0.28 -2.08 4.18
N ILE A 9 -0.81 -2.73 5.22
CA ILE A 9 -0.85 -4.17 5.34
C ILE A 9 -2.22 -4.69 4.90
N GLY A 10 -2.23 -5.52 3.86
CA GLY A 10 -3.40 -6.12 3.25
C GLY A 10 -3.83 -5.42 1.96
N ALA A 11 -3.50 -5.99 0.80
CA ALA A 11 -3.88 -5.57 -0.55
C ALA A 11 -5.33 -5.93 -0.96
N GLY A 12 -6.22 -6.07 0.02
CA GLY A 12 -7.67 -6.13 -0.20
C GLY A 12 -8.28 -4.74 -0.45
N ALA A 13 -9.60 -4.67 -0.49
CA ALA A 13 -10.31 -3.42 -0.80
C ALA A 13 -9.95 -2.27 0.15
N ALA A 14 -9.76 -2.58 1.44
CA ALA A 14 -9.38 -1.60 2.44
C ALA A 14 -7.96 -1.06 2.23
N GLY A 15 -6.99 -1.90 1.87
CA GLY A 15 -5.63 -1.44 1.59
C GLY A 15 -5.53 -0.64 0.29
N LEU A 16 -6.26 -1.05 -0.75
CA LEU A 16 -6.36 -0.30 -2.00
C LEU A 16 -7.01 1.08 -1.77
N TYR A 17 -8.10 1.13 -1.00
CA TYR A 17 -8.75 2.39 -0.62
C TYR A 17 -7.82 3.28 0.22
N THR A 18 -7.12 2.69 1.19
CA THR A 18 -6.13 3.42 2.02
C THR A 18 -5.00 3.98 1.16
N SER A 19 -4.50 3.20 0.22
CA SER A 19 -3.46 3.63 -0.72
C SER A 19 -3.96 4.76 -1.63
N ASP A 20 -5.19 4.68 -2.14
CA ASP A 20 -5.84 5.77 -2.90
C ASP A 20 -5.90 7.07 -2.07
N LEU A 21 -6.34 7.00 -0.81
CA LEU A 21 -6.37 8.16 0.08
C LEU A 21 -4.98 8.77 0.29
N LEU A 22 -3.96 7.95 0.56
CA LEU A 22 -2.58 8.41 0.72
C LEU A 22 -2.07 9.08 -0.57
N MET A 23 -2.41 8.54 -1.72
CA MET A 23 -2.00 9.08 -3.02
C MET A 23 -2.62 10.45 -3.36
N ARG A 24 -3.69 10.84 -2.65
CA ARG A 24 -4.33 12.15 -2.78
C ARG A 24 -3.75 13.20 -1.84
N CYS A 25 -2.91 12.80 -0.88
CA CYS A 25 -2.27 13.74 0.03
C CYS A 25 -1.32 14.68 -0.73
N SER A 26 -1.25 15.94 -0.29
CA SER A 26 -0.33 16.94 -0.86
C SER A 26 1.12 16.74 -0.41
N VAL A 27 1.32 15.98 0.66
CA VAL A 27 2.64 15.59 1.19
C VAL A 27 3.25 14.52 0.27
N PRO A 28 4.55 14.61 -0.09
CA PRO A 28 5.23 13.56 -0.84
C PRO A 28 5.37 12.28 0.00
N LEU A 29 4.74 11.18 -0.43
CA LEU A 29 4.71 9.88 0.27
C LEU A 29 5.33 8.77 -0.58
N HIS A 30 5.87 7.76 0.08
CA HIS A 30 6.18 6.46 -0.52
C HIS A 30 5.37 5.40 0.21
N VAL A 31 4.45 4.76 -0.51
CA VAL A 31 3.51 3.79 0.05
C VAL A 31 3.92 2.39 -0.38
N ASP A 32 4.20 1.53 0.58
CA ASP A 32 4.38 0.10 0.34
C ASP A 32 3.08 -0.63 0.71
N LEU A 33 2.37 -1.16 -0.28
CA LEU A 33 1.20 -2.02 -0.07
C LEU A 33 1.68 -3.47 0.03
N ILE A 34 1.60 -4.06 1.21
CA ILE A 34 2.20 -5.35 1.54
C ILE A 34 1.10 -6.38 1.78
N ASP A 35 1.19 -7.54 1.12
CA ASP A 35 0.26 -8.64 1.32
C ASP A 35 0.99 -10.00 1.33
N ALA A 36 0.39 -10.97 2.04
CA ALA A 36 0.85 -12.35 2.04
C ALA A 36 0.51 -13.07 0.72
N ALA A 37 -0.53 -12.63 0.00
CA ALA A 37 -0.82 -13.07 -1.35
C ALA A 37 0.30 -12.62 -2.32
N PRO A 38 0.72 -13.47 -3.26
CA PRO A 38 1.79 -13.14 -4.20
C PRO A 38 1.42 -12.04 -5.20
N THR A 39 0.13 -11.79 -5.39
CA THR A 39 -0.39 -10.73 -6.25
C THR A 39 -1.58 -10.06 -5.59
N PRO A 40 -1.74 -8.73 -5.71
CA PRO A 40 -3.00 -8.08 -5.35
C PRO A 40 -4.18 -8.69 -6.12
N LEU A 41 -5.35 -8.71 -5.48
CA LEU A 41 -6.52 -9.40 -6.00
C LEU A 41 -7.04 -8.75 -7.29
N GLY A 42 -7.02 -9.48 -8.40
CA GLY A 42 -8.00 -9.33 -9.48
C GLY A 42 -7.89 -8.11 -10.40
N LEU A 43 -7.15 -7.09 -10.00
CA LEU A 43 -7.10 -5.81 -10.70
C LEU A 43 -6.04 -5.85 -11.79
N ASP A 44 -6.45 -5.55 -13.01
CA ASP A 44 -5.52 -5.08 -14.02
C ASP A 44 -4.99 -3.72 -13.55
N LEU A 45 -3.83 -3.78 -12.90
CA LEU A 45 -3.16 -2.65 -12.29
C LEU A 45 -2.58 -1.66 -13.31
N HIS A 46 -2.70 -1.97 -14.60
CA HIS A 46 -2.27 -1.10 -15.71
C HIS A 46 -3.25 0.03 -16.05
N TYR A 47 -4.15 0.43 -15.15
CA TYR A 47 -5.02 1.59 -15.38
C TYR A 47 -4.22 2.89 -15.39
N ARG A 48 -3.68 3.28 -16.54
CA ARG A 48 -2.92 4.53 -16.68
C ARG A 48 -3.84 5.75 -16.65
N SER A 49 -3.92 6.46 -15.53
CA SER A 49 -4.37 7.85 -15.48
C SER A 49 -3.15 8.71 -15.18
N PRO A 50 -2.58 9.44 -16.15
CA PRO A 50 -1.34 10.18 -15.96
C PRO A 50 -1.54 11.32 -14.96
N ARG A 51 -1.43 11.02 -13.67
CA ARG A 51 -1.37 12.00 -12.60
C ARG A 51 0.07 12.03 -12.12
N ARG A 52 0.73 13.17 -12.35
CA ARG A 52 2.01 13.49 -11.72
C ARG A 52 1.78 13.71 -10.23
N THR A 53 1.63 12.63 -9.46
CA THR A 53 1.60 12.69 -8.01
C THR A 53 3.03 12.89 -7.50
N LYS A 54 3.19 13.62 -6.40
CA LYS A 54 4.49 13.70 -5.69
C LYS A 54 4.80 12.43 -4.89
N SER A 55 3.85 11.51 -4.86
CA SER A 55 3.89 10.28 -4.09
C SER A 55 4.06 9.07 -5.02
N THR A 56 4.55 7.97 -4.47
CA THR A 56 4.80 6.71 -5.17
C THR A 56 4.15 5.56 -4.43
N VAL A 57 3.77 4.52 -5.16
CA VAL A 57 3.25 3.28 -4.56
C VAL A 57 4.00 2.09 -5.16
N ARG A 58 4.38 1.16 -4.29
CA ARG A 58 4.92 -0.16 -4.64
C ARG A 58 4.06 -1.22 -3.97
N VAL A 59 3.81 -2.33 -4.67
CA VAL A 59 3.13 -3.49 -4.08
C VAL A 59 4.16 -4.59 -3.83
N LEU A 60 4.18 -5.10 -2.61
CA LEU A 60 5.02 -6.22 -2.18
C LEU A 60 4.12 -7.40 -1.82
N GLY A 61 4.12 -8.43 -2.67
CA GLY A 61 3.36 -9.65 -2.44
C GLY A 61 4.22 -10.77 -1.87
N ASN A 62 3.58 -11.84 -1.42
CA ASN A 62 4.23 -13.01 -0.81
C ASN A 62 5.01 -12.66 0.48
N VAL A 63 4.67 -11.56 1.15
CA VAL A 63 5.36 -11.11 2.37
C VAL A 63 4.59 -11.57 3.60
N ALA A 64 5.06 -12.62 4.26
CA ALA A 64 4.51 -13.15 5.50
C ALA A 64 5.34 -12.72 6.73
N VAL A 65 5.48 -11.41 6.93
CA VAL A 65 6.24 -10.82 8.05
C VAL A 65 5.29 -10.17 9.06
N SER A 66 5.60 -10.26 10.36
CA SER A 66 4.78 -9.62 11.38
C SER A 66 4.92 -8.09 11.36
N VAL A 67 3.81 -7.40 11.63
CA VAL A 67 3.74 -5.93 11.64
C VAL A 67 4.80 -5.31 12.57
N ASP A 68 5.10 -5.95 13.70
CA ASP A 68 6.08 -5.46 14.67
C ASP A 68 7.50 -5.37 14.10
N LYS A 69 7.84 -6.23 13.13
CA LYS A 69 9.14 -6.17 12.44
C LYS A 69 9.19 -5.08 11.37
N LEU A 70 8.04 -4.69 10.83
CA LEU A 70 7.94 -3.63 9.84
C LEU A 70 7.92 -2.24 10.49
N ARG A 71 7.33 -2.08 11.68
CA ARG A 71 7.22 -0.78 12.38
C ARG A 71 8.52 0.04 12.42
N PRO A 72 9.71 -0.53 12.70
CA PRO A 72 10.96 0.23 12.69
C PRO A 72 11.34 0.83 11.33
N LEU A 73 10.93 0.19 10.23
CA LEU A 73 11.34 0.51 8.86
C LEU A 73 10.50 1.63 8.22
N TYR A 74 9.34 1.96 8.79
CA TYR A 74 8.37 2.91 8.24
C TYR A 74 8.07 4.05 9.22
N ASP A 75 7.68 5.20 8.68
CA ASP A 75 7.19 6.33 9.48
C ASP A 75 5.85 5.99 10.13
N ALA A 76 5.00 5.25 9.40
CA ALA A 76 3.76 4.68 9.92
C ALA A 76 3.44 3.33 9.26
N VAL A 77 2.74 2.47 9.99
CA VAL A 77 2.20 1.20 9.46
C VAL A 77 0.70 1.16 9.69
N ILE A 78 -0.07 0.98 8.63
CA ILE A 78 -1.53 0.90 8.64
C ILE A 78 -1.93 -0.55 8.38
N VAL A 79 -2.62 -1.18 9.32
CA VAL A 79 -3.27 -2.47 9.08
C VAL A 79 -4.64 -2.22 8.50
N ALA A 80 -4.87 -2.63 7.26
CA ALA A 80 -6.06 -2.25 6.50
C ALA A 80 -7.20 -3.26 6.64
N ASP A 81 -7.73 -3.41 7.86
CA ASP A 81 -8.87 -4.28 8.20
C ASP A 81 -10.19 -3.49 8.32
N PHE A 82 -10.24 -2.29 7.73
CA PHE A 82 -11.35 -1.36 7.90
C PHE A 82 -12.68 -1.86 7.31
N THR A 83 -13.74 -1.60 8.06
CA THR A 83 -15.11 -1.87 7.62
C THR A 83 -15.80 -0.67 6.98
N HIS A 84 -15.39 0.55 7.33
CA HIS A 84 -16.02 1.82 6.98
C HIS A 84 -14.98 2.88 6.56
N ASP A 85 -15.35 3.76 5.63
CA ASP A 85 -14.49 4.82 5.08
C ASP A 85 -13.86 5.71 6.16
N PHE A 86 -14.65 6.11 7.15
CA PHE A 86 -14.20 6.98 8.24
C PHE A 86 -12.99 6.40 9.00
N ALA A 87 -12.96 5.09 9.24
CA ALA A 87 -11.85 4.45 9.95
C ALA A 87 -10.55 4.51 9.14
N ALA A 88 -10.63 4.29 7.83
CA ALA A 88 -9.48 4.40 6.94
C ALA A 88 -9.00 5.86 6.83
N GLN A 89 -9.92 6.81 6.69
CA GLN A 89 -9.59 8.25 6.66
C GLN A 89 -8.92 8.72 7.95
N PHE A 90 -9.40 8.26 9.10
CA PHE A 90 -8.78 8.54 10.39
C PHE A 90 -7.36 7.95 10.47
N ALA A 91 -7.17 6.68 10.09
CA ALA A 91 -5.87 6.03 10.09
C ALA A 91 -4.86 6.74 9.16
N VAL A 92 -5.30 7.16 7.96
CA VAL A 92 -4.48 7.95 7.03
C VAL A 92 -4.09 9.30 7.64
N SER A 93 -5.04 10.01 8.25
CA SER A 93 -4.75 11.29 8.92
C SER A 93 -3.70 11.12 10.02
N THR A 94 -3.85 10.10 10.88
CA THR A 94 -2.87 9.79 11.93
C THR A 94 -1.50 9.41 11.35
N ALA A 95 -1.45 8.61 10.28
CA ALA A 95 -0.19 8.20 9.66
C ALA A 95 0.56 9.37 9.00
N VAL A 96 -0.15 10.33 8.41
CA VAL A 96 0.46 11.46 7.68
C VAL A 96 0.85 12.61 8.61
N PHE A 97 0.04 12.90 9.64
CA PHE A 97 0.24 14.07 10.52
C PHE A 97 0.67 13.71 11.94
N GLY A 98 0.71 12.42 12.29
CA GLY A 98 1.20 11.93 13.57
C GLY A 98 2.72 11.92 13.68
N PRO A 99 3.25 11.54 14.86
CA PRO A 99 4.68 11.37 15.05
C PRO A 99 5.20 10.18 14.24
N SER A 100 6.37 10.35 13.61
CA SER A 100 7.08 9.23 13.00
C SER A 100 7.69 8.34 14.08
N HIS A 101 7.54 7.03 13.92
CA HIS A 101 8.15 6.01 14.78
C HIS A 101 9.30 5.26 14.08
N ARG A 102 9.73 5.75 12.92
CA ARG A 102 10.80 5.14 12.13
C ARG A 102 12.12 5.21 12.88
N THR A 103 12.77 4.06 13.04
CA THR A 103 14.07 3.94 13.71
C THR A 103 15.13 3.30 12.83
N ASP A 104 14.71 2.60 11.77
CA ASP A 104 15.57 2.00 10.76
C ASP A 104 15.24 2.59 9.39
N TYR A 105 16.27 3.09 8.71
CA TYR A 105 16.14 3.81 7.44
C TYR A 105 16.40 2.94 6.21
N ARG A 106 16.74 1.65 6.38
CA ARG A 106 16.91 0.69 5.29
C ARG A 106 15.64 0.49 4.46
N ASP A 107 15.79 -0.06 3.25
CA ASP A 107 14.63 -0.51 2.49
C ASP A 107 14.03 -1.76 3.13
N VAL A 108 12.72 -1.96 2.97
CA VAL A 108 12.09 -3.20 3.42
C VAL A 108 12.62 -4.38 2.62
N THR A 109 12.98 -4.20 1.34
CA THR A 109 13.56 -5.28 0.53
C THR A 109 14.89 -5.75 1.10
N ASP A 110 15.75 -4.83 1.56
CA ASP A 110 17.02 -5.18 2.22
C ASP A 110 16.76 -6.04 3.47
N TYR A 111 15.76 -5.67 4.26
CA TYR A 111 15.35 -6.45 5.43
C TYR A 111 14.81 -7.84 5.03
N LEU A 112 13.97 -7.93 4.00
CA LEU A 112 13.40 -9.20 3.53
C LEU A 112 14.50 -10.14 3.01
N ASP A 113 15.46 -9.60 2.26
CA ASP A 113 16.62 -10.33 1.75
C ASP A 113 17.49 -10.87 2.89
N GLU A 114 17.80 -10.03 3.90
CA GLU A 114 18.54 -10.45 5.09
C GLU A 114 17.84 -11.57 5.86
N GLN A 115 16.50 -11.57 5.89
CA GLN A 115 15.70 -12.61 6.51
C GLN A 115 15.44 -13.81 5.58
N SER A 116 15.96 -13.80 4.35
CA SER A 116 15.70 -14.82 3.33
C SER A 116 14.20 -15.05 3.08
N VAL A 117 13.40 -13.98 3.11
CA VAL A 117 11.96 -14.01 2.84
C VAL A 117 11.73 -13.72 1.35
N PRO A 118 11.21 -14.67 0.56
CA PRO A 118 10.91 -14.42 -0.83
C PRO A 118 9.71 -13.48 -0.98
N TYR A 119 9.77 -12.54 -1.91
CA TYR A 119 8.69 -11.60 -2.18
C TYR A 119 8.51 -11.36 -3.68
N THR A 120 7.33 -10.87 -4.07
CA THR A 120 7.10 -10.30 -5.40
C THR A 120 7.09 -8.79 -5.29
N GLU A 121 7.73 -8.12 -6.25
CA GLU A 121 7.75 -6.67 -6.32
C GLU A 121 7.02 -6.20 -7.57
N TRP A 122 6.06 -5.30 -7.37
CA TRP A 122 5.35 -4.64 -8.44
C TRP A 122 5.65 -3.15 -8.37
N LEU A 123 6.53 -2.71 -9.27
CA LEU A 123 6.93 -1.31 -9.41
C LEU A 123 5.85 -0.54 -10.18
N GLU A 124 5.58 0.70 -9.76
CA GLU A 124 4.55 1.57 -10.37
C GLU A 124 3.17 0.90 -10.47
N ALA A 125 2.92 -0.07 -9.60
CA ALA A 125 1.81 -1.01 -9.71
C ALA A 125 0.43 -0.38 -9.49
N LEU A 126 0.37 0.89 -9.12
CA LEU A 126 -0.87 1.50 -8.70
C LEU A 126 -0.97 2.90 -9.29
N ASP A 127 -1.36 2.94 -10.56
CA ASP A 127 -2.06 4.10 -11.09
C ASP A 127 -3.56 3.96 -10.73
N LEU A 128 -3.82 3.95 -9.42
CA LEU A 128 -5.12 3.67 -8.86
C LEU A 128 -6.13 4.69 -9.41
N PRO A 129 -7.32 4.27 -9.89
CA PRO A 129 -8.41 5.19 -10.15
C PRO A 129 -8.80 5.86 -8.85
N THR A 130 -8.21 7.03 -8.60
CA THR A 130 -8.37 7.70 -7.32
C THR A 130 -9.79 8.22 -7.18
N GLY A 131 -10.39 8.12 -5.99
CA GLY A 131 -11.64 8.81 -5.63
C GLY A 131 -12.84 7.91 -5.54
N ARG A 132 -12.55 6.65 -5.33
CA ARG A 132 -13.51 5.59 -5.06
C ARG A 132 -13.69 5.48 -3.56
N SER A 133 -14.91 5.19 -3.12
CA SER A 133 -15.19 4.81 -1.74
C SER A 133 -14.66 3.40 -1.43
N LEU A 134 -14.63 3.00 -0.15
CA LEU A 134 -14.33 1.61 0.21
C LEU A 134 -15.34 0.63 -0.40
N ALA A 135 -16.60 1.05 -0.51
CA ALA A 135 -17.66 0.25 -1.12
C ALA A 135 -17.39 0.00 -2.61
N ASP A 136 -16.93 1.02 -3.35
CA ASP A 136 -16.56 0.91 -4.76
C ASP A 136 -15.37 -0.05 -4.94
N TRP A 137 -14.35 0.03 -4.07
CA TRP A 137 -13.22 -0.90 -4.09
C TRP A 137 -13.64 -2.34 -3.81
N ARG A 138 -14.51 -2.55 -2.81
CA ARG A 138 -15.09 -3.88 -2.53
C ARG A 138 -15.87 -4.42 -3.71
N HIS A 139 -16.70 -3.59 -4.33
CA HIS A 139 -17.46 -3.99 -5.52
C HIS A 139 -16.53 -4.37 -6.67
N THR A 140 -15.51 -3.56 -6.93
CA THR A 140 -14.51 -3.81 -7.98
C THR A 140 -13.82 -5.16 -7.76
N LEU A 141 -13.36 -5.46 -6.54
CA LEU A 141 -12.72 -6.74 -6.24
C LEU A 141 -13.66 -7.94 -6.37
N LYS A 142 -14.96 -7.79 -6.08
CA LYS A 142 -15.94 -8.88 -6.23
C LYS A 142 -16.12 -9.29 -7.70
N ILE A 143 -16.13 -8.32 -8.61
CA ILE A 143 -16.34 -8.54 -10.05
C ILE A 143 -15.05 -8.76 -10.82
N ALA A 144 -13.90 -8.47 -10.21
CA ALA A 144 -12.60 -8.75 -10.78
C ALA A 144 -12.43 -10.27 -11.03
N ARG A 145 -11.96 -10.61 -12.22
CA ARG A 145 -11.81 -11.99 -12.71
C ARG A 145 -10.45 -12.27 -13.35
N GLY A 146 -9.50 -11.35 -13.29
CA GLY A 146 -8.17 -11.49 -13.88
C GLY A 146 -7.11 -11.90 -12.86
N VAL A 147 -6.18 -12.78 -13.25
CA VAL A 147 -4.88 -12.88 -12.58
C VAL A 147 -3.92 -12.01 -13.40
N PRO A 148 -3.15 -11.09 -12.78
CA PRO A 148 -2.12 -10.35 -13.50
C PRO A 148 -1.15 -11.35 -14.13
N VAL A 149 -1.09 -11.38 -15.46
CA VAL A 149 -0.09 -12.15 -16.20
C VAL A 149 1.09 -11.24 -16.46
N CYS A 150 2.30 -11.70 -16.14
CA CYS A 150 3.52 -11.00 -16.55
C CYS A 150 3.53 -10.94 -18.09
N VAL A 151 3.52 -9.73 -18.66
CA VAL A 151 3.67 -9.47 -20.09
C VAL A 151 5.10 -9.08 -20.40
#